data_AF-A0A9W9DZ85-F1
#
_entry.id   AF-A0A9W9DZ85-F1
#
_cell.length_a   1.000
_cell.length_b   1.000
_cell.length_c   1.000
_cell.angle_alpha   90.00
_cell.angle_beta   90.00
_cell.angle_gamma   90.00
#
_symmetry.space_group_name_H-M   'P 1'
#
loop_
_entity.id
_entity.type
_entity.pdbx_description
1 polymer ?
#
loop_
_entity_poly.entity_id
_entity_poly.type
_entity_poly.pdbx_seq_one_letter_code
_entity_poly.pdbx_strand_id
1 'polypeptide(L)'
;MVPPPVIDEGSTRPPPSSFNLYNESSTSRRTSLESLSNTPAGMYLRRFSDEVSSPVSPVQSQDAPFIHELGPPNAPFMSESGHGHGNGHGQNSSPSNSVYNGSVGAHLASKGSNNDLSRSRNNSLTFRAPFLSPASRPTSNIASNTWNPPTYPQTRPGSPTASSTALAFTQRHSGKQPFQSALLSEKIPKEDKPWLAKPAPRQRASYWLTLFGVFLGLAGAALLCFFELRSLNLLDESQLCTVFFDDFTSGSLDTSIWSRTVELGGFGNGEFEIMTNKDENLKIENSQLYLIPTLTSASIGNTSAIFNGYTYDLGDDCTTSNETACSVTSDSSTKTVIPPVQSARISTNGTYSLKYGRVQVRAKTPTGDWLWPSIWMLPVNNTYGAWPLSGEIDIMESRGNSITYPDQGINYVRSSLNYAPLASLLSQSTMYGWWFTKRLDSSSWSTGFHTYTLEWTDQWMRMYVDSRLQAMLDISLKSSKESFFNRAGYPSTAINSSSGDTVAVENIYDEAGGGWNAPFDQEFYLIIQLAVGGTSGWFPDGAGGKMWTDGSTEAMYDFAEAQDEWYASWPTSEDDKALRVDWVKMWNMC
;
A
#
# COMPACT_ATOMS: atom_id res chain seq x y z
N MET A 1 -3.07 32.88 64.37
CA MET A 1 -2.48 32.10 65.49
C MET A 1 -1.40 31.20 64.90
N VAL A 2 -0.36 30.94 65.68
CA VAL A 2 0.90 30.20 65.37
C VAL A 2 0.98 29.03 66.41
N PRO A 3 1.65 27.86 66.23
CA PRO A 3 2.63 27.40 65.21
C PRO A 3 2.43 25.99 64.56
N PRO A 4 3.35 25.53 63.66
CA PRO A 4 3.67 24.11 63.29
C PRO A 4 4.57 23.41 64.36
N PRO A 5 5.21 22.20 64.21
CA PRO A 5 5.51 21.29 63.07
C PRO A 5 5.04 19.81 63.26
N VAL A 6 5.65 18.73 62.73
CA VAL A 6 6.98 18.09 63.01
C VAL A 6 7.55 17.32 61.80
N ILE A 7 8.88 17.19 61.72
CA ILE A 7 9.69 16.37 60.79
C ILE A 7 10.55 15.38 61.62
N ASP A 8 10.78 14.15 61.13
CA ASP A 8 11.99 13.31 61.32
C ASP A 8 11.85 12.10 60.35
N GLU A 9 12.74 11.72 59.42
CA GLU A 9 14.21 11.51 59.36
C GLU A 9 14.72 10.12 59.84
N GLY A 10 15.57 9.50 58.99
CA GLY A 10 16.40 8.31 59.28
C GLY A 10 15.74 6.92 59.15
N SER A 11 16.44 5.84 58.74
CA SER A 11 17.79 5.70 58.19
C SER A 11 18.07 4.28 57.61
N THR A 12 18.89 4.19 56.55
CA THR A 12 19.78 3.07 56.13
C THR A 12 19.27 1.62 55.85
N ARG A 13 19.32 1.24 54.54
CA ARG A 13 20.04 0.10 53.87
C ARG A 13 19.94 -1.37 54.39
N PRO A 14 20.32 -2.42 53.60
CA PRO A 14 20.72 -2.51 52.17
C PRO A 14 19.94 -3.59 51.34
N PRO A 15 20.20 -3.74 50.03
CA PRO A 15 19.69 -4.84 49.20
C PRO A 15 20.70 -6.00 49.01
N PRO A 16 20.22 -7.23 48.75
CA PRO A 16 20.93 -8.26 47.98
C PRO A 16 20.35 -8.37 46.55
N SER A 17 21.06 -8.83 45.52
CA SER A 17 22.49 -9.02 45.31
C SER A 17 22.70 -9.27 43.81
N SER A 18 23.70 -8.64 43.20
CA SER A 18 24.02 -8.83 41.78
C SER A 18 24.51 -10.26 41.48
N PHE A 19 24.01 -10.87 40.41
CA PHE A 19 24.65 -12.05 39.81
C PHE A 19 25.63 -11.61 38.73
N ASN A 20 26.91 -11.90 38.96
CA ASN A 20 27.99 -11.59 38.04
C ASN A 20 28.41 -12.83 37.23
N LEU A 21 28.61 -12.61 35.94
CA LEU A 21 29.70 -13.12 35.10
C LEU A 21 30.45 -14.38 35.60
N TYR A 22 30.32 -15.47 34.85
CA TYR A 22 31.37 -16.50 34.78
C TYR A 22 32.41 -16.11 33.74
N ASN A 23 33.68 -16.13 34.14
CA ASN A 23 34.84 -16.02 33.27
C ASN A 23 35.80 -17.15 33.67
N GLU A 24 36.03 -18.12 32.80
CA GLU A 24 37.08 -19.14 32.99
C GLU A 24 38.29 -18.82 32.12
N SER A 25 39.47 -18.99 32.70
CA SER A 25 40.72 -18.48 32.16
C SER A 25 41.59 -19.57 31.53
N SER A 26 42.09 -19.26 30.33
CA SER A 26 43.40 -19.64 29.82
C SER A 26 43.91 -21.09 29.94
N THR A 27 44.20 -21.71 28.80
CA THR A 27 45.46 -22.45 28.65
C THR A 27 46.17 -22.03 27.36
N SER A 28 47.47 -21.73 27.49
CA SER A 28 48.31 -21.22 26.41
C SER A 28 48.90 -22.36 25.57
N ARG A 29 48.97 -22.17 24.24
CA ARG A 29 50.07 -22.71 23.43
C ARG A 29 50.39 -21.80 22.23
N ARG A 30 51.58 -21.23 22.26
CA ARG A 30 52.26 -20.66 21.07
C ARG A 30 52.67 -21.79 20.12
N THR A 31 52.44 -21.61 18.83
CA THR A 31 53.37 -22.04 17.77
C THR A 31 53.34 -21.01 16.65
N SER A 32 54.43 -20.27 16.50
CA SER A 32 54.77 -19.48 15.32
C SER A 32 55.26 -20.39 14.20
N LEU A 33 54.94 -20.09 12.93
CA LEU A 33 55.81 -20.38 11.79
C LEU A 33 55.39 -19.60 10.53
N GLU A 34 56.28 -18.69 10.15
CA GLU A 34 56.70 -18.29 8.79
C GLU A 34 55.71 -18.01 7.65
N SER A 35 55.97 -16.85 7.04
CA SER A 35 55.66 -16.49 5.67
C SER A 35 56.15 -17.52 4.64
N LEU A 36 55.40 -17.70 3.55
CA LEU A 36 56.00 -17.97 2.24
C LEU A 36 55.10 -17.44 1.11
N SER A 37 55.66 -16.52 0.33
CA SER A 37 55.14 -16.12 -0.97
C SER A 37 55.27 -17.26 -1.98
N ASN A 38 54.30 -17.43 -2.88
CA ASN A 38 54.58 -17.68 -4.30
C ASN A 38 53.32 -17.64 -5.18
N THR A 39 53.34 -16.74 -6.17
CA THR A 39 52.60 -16.87 -7.42
C THR A 39 53.19 -18.02 -8.24
N PRO A 40 52.43 -18.61 -9.19
CA PRO A 40 52.88 -18.46 -10.57
C PRO A 40 51.75 -18.17 -11.57
N ALA A 41 52.15 -17.67 -12.73
CA ALA A 41 51.24 -17.19 -13.77
C ALA A 41 50.83 -18.28 -14.78
N GLY A 42 49.63 -18.09 -15.34
CA GLY A 42 49.40 -18.19 -16.79
C GLY A 42 49.22 -19.57 -17.42
N MET A 43 48.03 -19.81 -17.98
CA MET A 43 47.91 -20.57 -19.22
C MET A 43 46.80 -20.02 -20.12
N TYR A 44 47.20 -19.57 -21.32
CA TYR A 44 46.29 -19.20 -22.40
C TYR A 44 45.66 -20.45 -23.03
N LEU A 45 44.38 -20.38 -23.41
CA LEU A 45 43.82 -21.21 -24.47
C LEU A 45 42.88 -20.38 -25.36
N ARG A 46 43.31 -20.13 -26.60
CA ARG A 46 42.48 -19.63 -27.71
C ARG A 46 42.00 -20.82 -28.54
N ARG A 47 40.73 -20.80 -28.99
CA ARG A 47 40.23 -21.23 -30.32
C ARG A 47 38.81 -20.66 -30.45
N PHE A 48 38.58 -19.67 -31.32
CA PHE A 48 38.29 -19.79 -32.76
C PHE A 48 36.87 -20.29 -33.07
N SER A 49 36.03 -19.31 -33.44
CA SER A 49 35.05 -19.24 -34.55
C SER A 49 34.25 -20.47 -34.98
N ASP A 50 32.94 -20.28 -35.19
CA ASP A 50 32.39 -20.06 -36.55
C ASP A 50 30.99 -19.40 -36.51
N GLU A 51 30.61 -18.71 -37.60
CA GLU A 51 29.35 -17.96 -37.78
C GLU A 51 28.21 -18.84 -38.31
N VAL A 52 26.94 -18.53 -37.94
CA VAL A 52 25.77 -18.55 -38.86
C VAL A 52 24.74 -17.49 -38.42
N SER A 53 24.13 -16.81 -39.39
CA SER A 53 23.21 -15.67 -39.23
C SER A 53 21.70 -16.00 -39.35
N SER A 54 20.87 -15.39 -38.48
CA SER A 54 19.55 -14.73 -38.77
C SER A 54 18.37 -15.51 -39.44
N PRO A 55 17.10 -15.01 -39.44
CA PRO A 55 16.36 -14.14 -38.50
C PRO A 55 14.88 -14.63 -38.19
N VAL A 56 14.06 -13.75 -37.58
CA VAL A 56 12.56 -13.62 -37.67
C VAL A 56 11.65 -14.08 -36.48
N SER A 57 11.20 -13.05 -35.73
CA SER A 57 9.86 -12.73 -35.17
C SER A 57 9.08 -13.63 -34.16
N PRO A 58 8.31 -13.00 -33.23
CA PRO A 58 7.58 -13.68 -32.15
C PRO A 58 6.11 -14.03 -32.49
N VAL A 59 5.52 -14.92 -31.67
CA VAL A 59 4.09 -15.29 -31.72
C VAL A 59 3.34 -14.63 -30.56
N GLN A 60 2.15 -14.10 -30.85
CA GLN A 60 1.24 -13.45 -29.90
C GLN A 60 0.71 -14.43 -28.84
N SER A 61 0.63 -14.00 -27.58
CA SER A 61 -0.18 -14.64 -26.54
C SER A 61 -1.57 -13.98 -26.46
N GLN A 62 -2.64 -14.78 -26.48
CA GLN A 62 -4.02 -14.30 -26.34
C GLN A 62 -4.47 -14.26 -24.87
N ASP A 63 -5.15 -13.17 -24.53
CA ASP A 63 -6.30 -13.02 -23.63
C ASP A 63 -6.33 -13.81 -22.31
N ALA A 64 -6.09 -13.10 -21.20
CA ALA A 64 -6.52 -13.47 -19.85
C ALA A 64 -7.78 -12.66 -19.45
N PRO A 65 -8.67 -13.20 -18.59
CA PRO A 65 -9.95 -12.56 -18.29
C PRO A 65 -9.81 -11.34 -17.35
N PHE A 66 -10.61 -10.30 -17.62
CA PHE A 66 -10.72 -9.08 -16.82
C PHE A 66 -10.97 -9.36 -15.33
N ILE A 67 -10.08 -8.85 -14.49
CA ILE A 67 -10.35 -8.46 -13.11
C ILE A 67 -10.29 -6.93 -13.10
N HIS A 68 -11.13 -6.27 -12.29
CA HIS A 68 -10.99 -4.83 -12.04
C HIS A 68 -9.68 -4.58 -11.25
N GLU A 69 -8.58 -4.40 -11.97
CA GLU A 69 -7.39 -3.76 -11.41
C GLU A 69 -7.67 -2.26 -11.29
N LEU A 70 -7.38 -1.70 -10.11
CA LEU A 70 -7.44 -0.27 -9.89
C LEU A 70 -6.31 0.38 -10.68
N GLY A 71 -6.66 1.28 -11.59
CA GLY A 71 -5.68 2.16 -12.21
C GLY A 71 -5.04 3.06 -11.14
N PRO A 72 -3.73 3.34 -11.23
CA PRO A 72 -3.11 4.36 -10.39
C PRO A 72 -3.66 5.75 -10.76
N PRO A 73 -3.51 6.74 -9.86
CA PRO A 73 -4.02 8.08 -10.10
C PRO A 73 -3.48 8.72 -11.40
N ASN A 74 -4.32 9.51 -12.06
CA ASN A 74 -3.95 10.28 -13.25
C ASN A 74 -3.04 11.44 -12.85
N ALA A 75 -1.81 11.46 -13.39
CA ALA A 75 -0.77 12.45 -13.12
C ALA A 75 -1.16 13.90 -13.51
N PRO A 76 -1.27 14.82 -12.54
CA PRO A 76 -1.35 16.26 -12.75
C PRO A 76 0.02 16.93 -12.62
N PHE A 77 0.13 18.16 -13.13
CA PHE A 77 1.39 18.86 -13.33
C PHE A 77 1.96 19.47 -12.03
N MET A 78 3.14 19.02 -11.57
CA MET A 78 3.99 19.80 -10.67
C MET A 78 5.13 20.46 -11.47
N SER A 79 5.00 21.77 -11.74
CA SER A 79 6.03 22.58 -12.37
C SER A 79 6.49 23.72 -11.46
N GLU A 80 7.53 23.48 -10.65
CA GLU A 80 8.35 24.57 -10.13
C GLU A 80 9.27 25.10 -11.24
N SER A 81 9.16 26.39 -11.53
CA SER A 81 9.77 27.02 -12.70
C SER A 81 11.20 27.50 -12.43
N GLY A 82 12.16 26.56 -12.48
CA GLY A 82 13.59 26.85 -12.42
C GLY A 82 14.02 27.87 -13.49
N HIS A 83 14.53 29.03 -13.05
CA HIS A 83 14.93 30.13 -13.92
C HIS A 83 16.20 29.82 -14.74
N GLY A 84 16.13 30.07 -16.06
CA GLY A 84 17.29 30.19 -16.94
C GLY A 84 17.28 31.53 -17.69
N HIS A 85 18.24 32.42 -17.39
CA HIS A 85 18.34 33.71 -18.08
C HIS A 85 18.75 33.55 -19.56
N GLY A 86 17.99 34.14 -20.48
CA GLY A 86 18.35 34.26 -21.89
C GLY A 86 17.65 35.44 -22.58
N ASN A 87 18.40 36.52 -22.85
CA ASN A 87 17.90 37.68 -23.60
C ASN A 87 17.71 37.35 -25.09
N GLY A 88 16.58 37.73 -25.69
CA GLY A 88 16.35 37.65 -27.13
C GLY A 88 15.13 38.46 -27.60
N HIS A 89 15.33 39.49 -28.42
CA HIS A 89 14.26 40.28 -29.05
C HIS A 89 13.59 39.54 -30.22
N GLY A 90 12.27 39.76 -30.43
CA GLY A 90 11.81 40.15 -31.77
C GLY A 90 10.52 39.51 -32.36
N GLN A 91 9.43 40.29 -32.31
CA GLN A 91 8.39 40.45 -33.35
C GLN A 91 7.31 39.36 -33.63
N ASN A 92 6.07 39.77 -33.34
CA ASN A 92 4.83 39.64 -34.14
C ASN A 92 4.65 38.49 -35.15
N SER A 93 3.64 37.65 -34.90
CA SER A 93 2.58 37.39 -35.89
C SER A 93 1.28 36.84 -35.28
N SER A 94 0.16 37.47 -35.61
CA SER A 94 -1.19 36.87 -35.65
C SER A 94 -1.59 36.71 -37.14
N PRO A 95 -2.73 36.09 -37.53
CA PRO A 95 -3.81 35.50 -36.73
C PRO A 95 -4.30 34.11 -37.22
N SER A 96 -5.27 33.49 -36.53
CA SER A 96 -6.63 33.19 -37.06
C SER A 96 -7.43 32.19 -36.20
N ASN A 97 -8.73 32.46 -36.04
CA ASN A 97 -9.71 31.55 -35.44
C ASN A 97 -10.23 30.54 -36.48
N SER A 98 -10.47 29.28 -36.09
CA SER A 98 -11.42 28.41 -36.80
C SER A 98 -12.01 27.25 -35.96
N VAL A 99 -13.22 27.50 -35.43
CA VAL A 99 -14.43 26.66 -35.54
C VAL A 99 -14.45 25.24 -34.96
N TYR A 100 -15.28 25.08 -33.91
CA TYR A 100 -15.88 23.83 -33.44
C TYR A 100 -17.05 23.35 -34.34
N ASN A 101 -17.19 22.04 -34.49
CA ASN A 101 -18.39 21.27 -34.88
C ASN A 101 -18.03 19.78 -34.72
N GLY A 102 -18.83 18.84 -34.21
CA GLY A 102 -20.19 18.76 -33.65
C GLY A 102 -20.44 17.25 -33.35
N SER A 103 -21.54 16.75 -32.80
CA SER A 103 -22.78 17.36 -32.30
C SER A 103 -23.57 16.29 -31.51
N VAL A 104 -24.43 16.72 -30.58
CA VAL A 104 -25.31 15.87 -29.76
C VAL A 104 -26.59 15.50 -30.51
N GLY A 105 -27.18 14.32 -30.26
CA GLY A 105 -28.50 13.94 -30.78
C GLY A 105 -29.15 12.77 -30.03
N ALA A 106 -30.29 13.02 -29.37
CA ALA A 106 -30.93 12.07 -28.44
C ALA A 106 -32.21 11.40 -29.01
N HIS A 107 -32.62 10.30 -28.34
CA HIS A 107 -33.94 9.64 -28.28
C HIS A 107 -35.00 9.87 -29.41
N LEU A 108 -35.54 8.78 -29.98
CA LEU A 108 -36.84 8.20 -29.57
C LEU A 108 -37.19 6.89 -30.33
N ALA A 109 -38.23 6.18 -29.89
CA ALA A 109 -38.60 4.84 -30.35
C ALA A 109 -39.73 4.78 -31.41
N SER A 110 -39.79 3.73 -32.25
CA SER A 110 -40.79 2.64 -32.14
C SER A 110 -40.89 1.68 -33.35
N LYS A 111 -41.32 0.43 -33.07
CA LYS A 111 -42.14 -0.53 -33.86
C LYS A 111 -41.74 -1.02 -35.28
N GLY A 112 -41.39 -2.32 -35.33
CA GLY A 112 -41.88 -3.31 -36.32
C GLY A 112 -41.31 -3.27 -37.75
N SER A 113 -41.42 -4.31 -38.60
CA SER A 113 -41.82 -5.72 -38.42
C SER A 113 -41.51 -6.48 -39.73
N ASN A 114 -41.00 -7.73 -39.66
CA ASN A 114 -40.90 -8.71 -40.77
C ASN A 114 -39.94 -8.32 -41.94
N ASN A 115 -39.35 -9.23 -42.75
CA ASN A 115 -39.60 -10.67 -42.98
C ASN A 115 -38.33 -11.41 -43.52
N ASP A 116 -38.36 -12.75 -43.51
CA ASP A 116 -37.65 -13.71 -44.40
C ASP A 116 -36.09 -13.78 -44.43
N LEU A 117 -35.46 -14.88 -43.97
CA LEU A 117 -35.14 -16.16 -44.68
C LEU A 117 -34.11 -16.00 -45.82
N SER A 118 -33.03 -16.80 -45.97
CA SER A 118 -32.90 -18.24 -45.68
C SER A 118 -31.45 -18.82 -45.66
N ARG A 119 -31.33 -20.03 -45.08
CA ARG A 119 -30.45 -21.18 -45.44
C ARG A 119 -28.90 -21.10 -45.46
N SER A 120 -28.32 -21.65 -44.38
CA SER A 120 -27.68 -23.00 -44.34
C SER A 120 -26.59 -23.42 -45.36
N ARG A 121 -25.44 -23.85 -44.83
CA ARG A 121 -24.87 -25.19 -45.15
C ARG A 121 -24.03 -25.78 -44.01
N ASN A 122 -24.23 -27.07 -43.75
CA ASN A 122 -23.50 -27.88 -42.77
C ASN A 122 -22.15 -28.37 -43.33
N ASN A 123 -21.22 -28.76 -42.46
CA ASN A 123 -20.93 -30.20 -42.32
C ASN A 123 -20.23 -30.56 -41.00
N SER A 124 -20.56 -31.77 -40.53
CA SER A 124 -20.05 -32.41 -39.32
C SER A 124 -18.75 -33.18 -39.56
N LEU A 125 -18.00 -33.48 -38.48
CA LEU A 125 -17.52 -34.85 -38.21
C LEU A 125 -16.97 -34.98 -36.78
N THR A 126 -17.39 -36.05 -36.10
CA THR A 126 -16.86 -36.56 -34.82
C THR A 126 -15.44 -37.14 -34.97
N PHE A 127 -14.61 -37.14 -33.90
CA PHE A 127 -14.13 -38.36 -33.22
C PHE A 127 -13.19 -38.10 -32.02
N ARG A 128 -13.39 -38.87 -30.93
CA ARG A 128 -12.47 -39.31 -29.84
C ARG A 128 -11.41 -38.37 -29.21
N ALA A 129 -11.47 -38.30 -27.88
CA ALA A 129 -10.33 -37.99 -27.02
C ALA A 129 -9.25 -39.09 -27.03
N PRO A 130 -8.00 -38.74 -26.66
CA PRO A 130 -7.41 -39.38 -25.49
C PRO A 130 -6.64 -38.43 -24.54
N PHE A 131 -6.97 -38.55 -23.26
CA PHE A 131 -6.07 -38.62 -22.09
C PHE A 131 -4.98 -37.56 -21.79
N LEU A 132 -5.04 -37.12 -20.51
CA LEU A 132 -3.97 -36.66 -19.61
C LEU A 132 -3.54 -35.17 -19.66
N SER A 133 -4.16 -34.39 -18.77
CA SER A 133 -3.59 -33.19 -18.15
C SER A 133 -3.66 -33.33 -16.62
N PRO A 134 -2.53 -33.27 -15.88
CA PRO A 134 -2.56 -33.35 -14.43
C PRO A 134 -2.73 -31.96 -13.80
N ALA A 135 -3.98 -31.53 -13.59
CA ALA A 135 -4.27 -30.40 -12.72
C ALA A 135 -4.56 -30.91 -11.30
N SER A 136 -3.63 -30.71 -10.36
CA SER A 136 -3.93 -30.42 -8.93
C SER A 136 -2.67 -30.46 -8.03
N ARG A 137 -2.38 -29.33 -7.39
CA ARG A 137 -2.11 -29.35 -5.94
C ARG A 137 -2.75 -28.09 -5.29
N PRO A 138 -3.68 -28.27 -4.33
CA PRO A 138 -4.45 -27.17 -3.78
C PRO A 138 -3.73 -26.48 -2.61
N THR A 139 -4.11 -25.22 -2.37
CA THR A 139 -3.90 -24.51 -1.12
C THR A 139 -4.65 -25.19 0.02
N SER A 140 -4.06 -25.20 1.22
CA SER A 140 -4.63 -25.87 2.39
C SER A 140 -5.37 -24.88 3.30
N ASN A 141 -6.70 -24.88 3.23
CA ASN A 141 -7.52 -24.31 4.29
C ASN A 141 -7.83 -25.40 5.34
N ILE A 142 -7.26 -25.25 6.54
CA ILE A 142 -7.64 -26.02 7.73
C ILE A 142 -8.57 -25.15 8.58
N ALA A 143 -9.83 -25.57 8.73
CA ALA A 143 -10.61 -25.58 9.99
C ALA A 143 -12.13 -25.45 9.74
N SER A 144 -12.85 -26.59 9.75
CA SER A 144 -14.10 -26.76 10.51
C SER A 144 -14.66 -28.18 10.29
N ASN A 145 -14.49 -29.05 11.29
CA ASN A 145 -15.15 -30.35 11.33
C ASN A 145 -16.55 -30.18 11.93
N THR A 146 -17.57 -30.03 11.08
CA THR A 146 -18.97 -30.33 11.44
C THR A 146 -19.59 -31.21 10.37
N TRP A 147 -19.73 -32.49 10.69
CA TRP A 147 -20.34 -33.51 9.85
C TRP A 147 -21.85 -33.27 9.75
N ASN A 148 -22.32 -32.62 8.68
CA ASN A 148 -23.74 -32.63 8.31
C ASN A 148 -23.99 -33.73 7.27
N PRO A 149 -25.00 -34.62 7.46
CA PRO A 149 -25.37 -35.59 6.44
C PRO A 149 -26.01 -34.90 5.24
N PRO A 150 -25.85 -35.42 4.01
CA PRO A 150 -26.34 -34.77 2.80
C PRO A 150 -27.88 -34.74 2.75
N THR A 151 -28.44 -33.55 2.56
CA THR A 151 -29.85 -33.33 2.26
C THR A 151 -30.17 -33.71 0.82
N TYR A 152 -31.11 -34.64 0.61
CA TYR A 152 -31.65 -34.94 -0.71
C TYR A 152 -32.47 -33.76 -1.27
N PRO A 153 -32.40 -33.46 -2.59
CA PRO A 153 -33.24 -32.42 -3.19
C PRO A 153 -34.73 -32.85 -3.20
N GLN A 154 -35.58 -32.06 -2.56
CA GLN A 154 -37.04 -32.15 -2.73
C GLN A 154 -37.46 -31.38 -3.99
N THR A 155 -37.96 -32.10 -5.00
CA THR A 155 -38.72 -31.50 -6.11
C THR A 155 -40.22 -31.71 -5.91
N ARG A 156 -40.98 -30.61 -5.90
CA ARG A 156 -42.44 -30.54 -6.08
C ARG A 156 -42.74 -29.20 -6.76
N PRO A 157 -43.69 -29.14 -7.71
CA PRO A 157 -45.11 -29.43 -7.50
C PRO A 157 -45.67 -30.48 -8.50
N GLY A 158 -46.89 -31.02 -8.37
CA GLY A 158 -48.05 -30.57 -7.59
C GLY A 158 -49.11 -31.67 -7.36
N SER A 159 -50.27 -31.25 -6.87
CA SER A 159 -51.35 -32.05 -6.25
C SER A 159 -52.35 -32.66 -7.27
N PRO A 160 -53.48 -33.29 -6.87
CA PRO A 160 -53.85 -33.92 -5.58
C PRO A 160 -54.44 -35.35 -5.75
N THR A 161 -54.70 -36.06 -4.64
CA THR A 161 -56.03 -36.63 -4.28
C THR A 161 -55.96 -37.50 -3.03
N ALA A 162 -56.94 -37.32 -2.13
CA ALA A 162 -57.44 -38.25 -1.09
C ALA A 162 -56.45 -38.92 -0.11
N SER A 163 -56.81 -39.33 1.10
CA SER A 163 -57.84 -38.93 2.09
C SER A 163 -57.63 -39.87 3.27
N SER A 164 -57.86 -39.43 4.51
CA SER A 164 -57.93 -40.29 5.73
C SER A 164 -56.66 -41.11 6.07
N THR A 165 -56.31 -41.40 7.32
CA THR A 165 -57.05 -41.27 8.59
C THR A 165 -56.06 -40.99 9.72
N ALA A 166 -56.53 -40.42 10.82
CA ALA A 166 -55.71 -40.20 12.01
C ALA A 166 -55.25 -41.51 12.67
N LEU A 167 -54.07 -41.50 13.28
CA LEU A 167 -53.75 -42.32 14.45
C LEU A 167 -52.60 -41.66 15.23
N ALA A 168 -52.88 -41.18 16.44
CA ALA A 168 -51.86 -40.67 17.35
C ALA A 168 -51.05 -41.86 17.90
N PHE A 169 -49.79 -42.01 17.45
CA PHE A 169 -48.90 -43.04 17.99
C PHE A 169 -48.03 -42.48 19.11
N THR A 170 -48.23 -43.01 20.32
CA THR A 170 -47.45 -42.69 21.51
C THR A 170 -45.95 -42.83 21.26
N GLN A 171 -45.16 -41.80 21.59
CA GLN A 171 -43.70 -41.91 21.61
C GLN A 171 -43.25 -42.96 22.63
N ARG A 172 -42.95 -44.17 22.13
CA ARG A 172 -42.26 -45.19 22.92
C ARG A 172 -40.78 -44.82 22.93
N HIS A 173 -40.33 -44.15 23.99
CA HIS A 173 -38.91 -43.89 24.22
C HIS A 173 -38.15 -45.23 24.36
N SER A 174 -37.67 -45.74 23.23
CA SER A 174 -36.65 -46.77 23.21
C SER A 174 -35.36 -46.14 23.72
N GLY A 175 -35.06 -46.35 25.01
CA GLY A 175 -33.76 -46.02 25.57
C GLY A 175 -32.71 -46.82 24.80
N LYS A 176 -31.92 -46.12 23.96
CA LYS A 176 -30.78 -46.76 23.28
C LYS A 176 -29.87 -47.31 24.36
N GLN A 177 -29.66 -48.63 24.35
CA GLN A 177 -28.64 -49.28 25.15
C GLN A 177 -27.31 -48.54 24.92
N PRO A 178 -26.56 -48.16 25.97
CA PRO A 178 -25.25 -47.57 25.77
C PRO A 178 -24.38 -48.55 24.99
N PHE A 179 -23.66 -48.05 23.98
CA PHE A 179 -22.73 -48.89 23.23
C PHE A 179 -21.72 -49.50 24.22
N GLN A 180 -21.74 -50.83 24.35
CA GLN A 180 -20.75 -51.50 25.17
C GLN A 180 -19.38 -51.26 24.56
N SER A 181 -18.45 -50.78 25.39
CA SER A 181 -17.08 -50.56 24.98
C SER A 181 -16.47 -51.89 24.53
N ALA A 182 -15.91 -51.93 23.31
CA ALA A 182 -15.10 -53.06 22.84
C ALA A 182 -13.74 -53.15 23.55
N LEU A 183 -13.45 -52.22 24.47
CA LEU A 183 -12.24 -52.18 25.28
C LEU A 183 -12.41 -53.14 26.46
N LEU A 184 -11.75 -54.30 26.37
CA LEU A 184 -11.77 -55.36 27.39
C LEU A 184 -11.41 -54.81 28.77
N SER A 185 -12.15 -55.26 29.79
CA SER A 185 -11.98 -54.84 31.19
C SER A 185 -10.63 -55.21 31.79
N GLU A 186 -9.90 -56.12 31.17
CA GLU A 186 -8.59 -56.60 31.62
C GLU A 186 -7.61 -56.68 30.43
N LYS A 187 -6.33 -56.44 30.69
CA LYS A 187 -5.30 -56.52 29.64
C LYS A 187 -5.12 -57.98 29.22
N ILE A 188 -5.54 -58.31 27.99
CA ILE A 188 -5.29 -59.61 27.35
C ILE A 188 -3.83 -60.05 27.65
N PRO A 189 -3.60 -61.28 28.13
CA PRO A 189 -2.27 -61.85 28.35
C PRO A 189 -1.37 -61.87 27.08
N LYS A 190 -0.11 -62.28 27.19
CA LYS A 190 0.79 -62.33 26.00
C LYS A 190 0.51 -63.56 25.13
N GLU A 191 0.15 -64.66 25.78
CA GLU A 191 -0.22 -65.96 25.24
C GLU A 191 -1.45 -65.86 24.33
N ASP A 192 -2.45 -65.06 24.69
CA ASP A 192 -3.67 -64.81 23.90
C ASP A 192 -3.48 -63.78 22.77
N LYS A 193 -2.24 -63.39 22.48
CA LYS A 193 -1.87 -62.49 21.37
C LYS A 193 -0.99 -63.23 20.36
N PRO A 194 -1.54 -64.17 19.57
CA PRO A 194 -0.77 -64.97 18.61
C PRO A 194 -0.02 -64.12 17.55
N TRP A 195 -0.46 -62.89 17.30
CA TRP A 195 0.25 -61.92 16.44
C TRP A 195 1.54 -61.35 17.05
N LEU A 196 1.77 -61.52 18.36
CA LEU A 196 3.05 -61.21 19.03
C LEU A 196 4.02 -62.41 19.06
N ALA A 197 3.54 -63.63 18.79
CA ALA A 197 4.33 -64.86 18.88
C ALA A 197 5.32 -65.03 17.70
N LYS A 198 5.14 -64.29 16.60
CA LYS A 198 6.05 -64.29 15.44
C LYS A 198 6.56 -62.87 15.17
N PRO A 199 7.87 -62.63 15.03
CA PRO A 199 8.38 -61.32 14.67
C PRO A 199 7.90 -60.94 13.26
N ALA A 200 7.37 -59.72 13.10
CA ALA A 200 6.93 -59.17 11.82
C ALA A 200 7.97 -58.15 11.28
N PRO A 201 9.10 -58.59 10.69
CA PRO A 201 10.18 -57.69 10.29
C PRO A 201 9.73 -56.65 9.26
N ARG A 202 8.84 -57.01 8.33
CA ARG A 202 8.28 -56.08 7.33
C ARG A 202 7.43 -54.96 7.95
N GLN A 203 6.67 -55.24 9.02
CA GLN A 203 5.91 -54.21 9.73
C GLN A 203 6.84 -53.25 10.50
N ARG A 204 7.88 -53.79 11.16
CA ARG A 204 8.90 -52.96 11.81
C ARG A 204 9.67 -52.10 10.80
N ALA A 205 10.05 -52.67 9.65
CA ALA A 205 10.70 -51.94 8.58
C ALA A 205 9.80 -50.84 8.00
N SER A 206 8.51 -51.11 7.78
CA SER A 206 7.53 -50.09 7.36
C SER A 206 7.41 -48.97 8.38
N TYR A 207 7.33 -49.28 9.68
CA TYR A 207 7.25 -48.29 10.75
C TYR A 207 8.49 -47.37 10.78
N TRP A 208 9.70 -47.96 10.72
CA TRP A 208 10.94 -47.19 10.65
C TRP A 208 11.10 -46.40 9.34
N LEU A 209 10.63 -46.93 8.21
CA LEU A 209 10.62 -46.21 6.93
C LEU A 209 9.65 -45.01 6.96
N THR A 210 8.47 -45.17 7.55
CA THR A 210 7.52 -44.06 7.76
C THR A 210 8.11 -43.01 8.70
N LEU A 211 8.70 -43.41 9.83
CA LEU A 211 9.38 -42.47 10.72
C LEU A 211 10.54 -41.75 10.02
N PHE A 212 11.38 -42.47 9.27
CA PHE A 212 12.46 -41.88 8.50
C PHE A 212 11.94 -40.86 7.47
N GLY A 213 10.84 -41.16 6.78
CA GLY A 213 10.17 -40.20 5.89
C GLY A 213 9.67 -38.94 6.61
N VAL A 214 9.12 -39.07 7.82
CA VAL A 214 8.71 -37.93 8.65
C VAL A 214 9.94 -37.11 9.10
N PHE A 215 11.00 -37.76 9.59
CA PHE A 215 12.24 -37.09 9.98
C PHE A 215 12.90 -36.37 8.79
N LEU A 216 12.94 -36.98 7.61
CA LEU A 216 13.45 -36.35 6.39
C LEU A 216 12.60 -35.15 5.97
N GLY A 217 11.28 -35.24 6.09
CA GLY A 217 10.36 -34.12 5.85
C GLY A 217 10.57 -32.96 6.82
N LEU A 218 10.71 -33.24 8.12
CA LEU A 218 10.99 -32.24 9.15
C LEU A 218 12.38 -31.61 8.97
N ALA A 219 13.41 -32.41 8.65
CA ALA A 219 14.75 -31.91 8.35
C ALA A 219 14.77 -31.04 7.09
N GLY A 220 14.04 -31.43 6.04
CA GLY A 220 13.85 -30.62 4.84
C GLY A 220 13.14 -29.30 5.11
N ALA A 221 12.08 -29.31 5.92
CA ALA A 221 11.38 -28.09 6.35
C ALA A 221 12.30 -27.17 7.17
N ALA A 222 13.04 -27.72 8.14
CA ALA A 222 14.01 -26.95 8.93
C ALA A 222 15.13 -26.36 8.07
N LEU A 223 15.61 -27.10 7.07
CA LEU A 223 16.61 -26.62 6.11
C LEU A 223 16.07 -25.46 5.25
N LEU A 224 14.83 -25.56 4.77
CA LEU A 224 14.17 -24.48 4.02
C LEU A 224 14.01 -23.23 4.89
N CYS A 225 13.49 -23.37 6.12
CA CYS A 225 13.39 -22.25 7.06
C CYS A 225 14.76 -21.63 7.39
N PHE A 226 15.81 -22.43 7.52
CA PHE A 226 17.17 -21.93 7.77
C PHE A 226 17.71 -21.11 6.59
N PHE A 227 17.53 -21.58 5.35
CA PHE A 227 17.96 -20.81 4.18
C PHE A 227 17.14 -19.54 4.00
N GLU A 228 15.82 -19.60 4.18
CA GLU A 228 14.94 -18.43 4.05
C GLU A 228 15.30 -17.34 5.09
N LEU A 229 15.49 -17.73 6.36
CA LEU A 229 15.94 -16.81 7.43
C LEU A 229 17.31 -16.20 7.14
N ARG A 230 18.15 -16.83 6.31
CA ARG A 230 19.48 -16.35 5.92
C ARG A 230 19.46 -15.52 4.63
N SER A 231 18.39 -15.56 3.84
CA SER A 231 18.15 -14.71 2.66
C SER A 231 17.27 -13.49 2.93
N LEU A 232 16.73 -13.35 4.15
CA LEU A 232 16.00 -12.15 4.55
C LEU A 232 16.93 -10.93 4.62
N ASN A 233 16.70 -9.98 3.71
CA ASN A 233 17.26 -8.65 3.79
C ASN A 233 16.70 -7.92 5.02
N LEU A 234 17.59 -7.49 5.92
CA LEU A 234 17.30 -6.75 7.15
C LEU A 234 18.34 -5.65 7.33
N LEU A 235 17.92 -4.46 7.76
CA LEU A 235 18.82 -3.44 8.29
C LEU A 235 19.10 -3.75 9.76
N ASP A 236 20.36 -4.06 10.08
CA ASP A 236 20.80 -4.19 11.47
C ASP A 236 20.86 -2.80 12.14
N GLU A 237 20.48 -2.74 13.41
CA GLU A 237 20.50 -1.49 14.18
C GLU A 237 21.93 -0.98 14.43
N SER A 238 22.93 -1.86 14.35
CA SER A 238 24.34 -1.45 14.39
C SER A 238 24.80 -0.67 13.16
N GLN A 239 24.01 -0.65 12.08
CA GLN A 239 24.30 0.02 10.80
C GLN A 239 23.45 1.29 10.59
N LEU A 240 22.84 1.82 11.66
CA LEU A 240 21.87 2.91 11.59
C LEU A 240 22.21 4.04 12.56
N CYS A 241 22.53 5.21 12.01
CA CYS A 241 22.73 6.44 12.78
C CYS A 241 21.42 7.24 12.78
N THR A 242 21.02 7.81 13.92
CA THR A 242 19.79 8.62 13.98
C THR A 242 20.02 9.96 13.28
N VAL A 243 19.13 10.30 12.34
CA VAL A 243 19.10 11.59 11.64
C VAL A 243 18.35 12.61 12.48
N PHE A 244 17.11 12.28 12.87
CA PHE A 244 16.37 12.97 13.92
C PHE A 244 15.35 12.05 14.59
N PHE A 245 14.81 12.51 15.71
CA PHE A 245 13.70 11.92 16.44
C PHE A 245 12.83 13.06 17.00
N ASP A 246 11.52 12.98 16.79
CA ASP A 246 10.54 13.89 17.36
C ASP A 246 9.40 13.06 17.98
N ASP A 247 9.14 13.28 19.27
CA ASP A 247 8.05 12.65 20.04
C ASP A 247 6.97 13.66 20.45
N PHE A 248 7.02 14.88 19.89
CA PHE A 248 6.04 15.94 20.10
C PHE A 248 5.82 16.30 21.59
N THR A 249 6.74 15.95 22.49
CA THR A 249 6.66 16.26 23.93
C THR A 249 6.91 17.74 24.24
N SER A 250 7.43 18.51 23.28
CA SER A 250 7.67 19.96 23.37
C SER A 250 6.42 20.81 23.60
N GLY A 251 5.24 20.32 23.17
CA GLY A 251 3.98 21.08 23.20
C GLY A 251 3.81 22.11 22.07
N SER A 252 4.78 22.25 21.18
CA SER A 252 4.72 23.14 20.00
C SER A 252 5.57 22.59 18.86
N LEU A 253 5.12 22.72 17.61
CA LEU A 253 5.82 22.19 16.44
C LEU A 253 7.25 22.75 16.37
N ASP A 254 8.26 21.87 16.34
CA ASP A 254 9.65 22.30 16.23
C ASP A 254 9.96 22.76 14.81
N THR A 255 10.05 24.08 14.61
CA THR A 255 10.32 24.69 13.30
C THR A 255 11.77 24.55 12.84
N SER A 256 12.66 23.97 13.64
CA SER A 256 13.99 23.52 13.19
C SER A 256 13.94 22.14 12.52
N ILE A 257 12.86 21.39 12.71
CA ILE A 257 12.59 20.10 12.06
C ILE A 257 11.54 20.27 10.95
N TRP A 258 10.43 20.97 11.23
CA TRP A 258 9.24 20.97 10.38
C TRP A 258 8.90 22.34 9.81
N SER A 259 8.67 22.40 8.49
CA SER A 259 7.94 23.49 7.84
C SER A 259 6.46 23.13 7.69
N ARG A 260 5.55 24.11 7.91
CA ARG A 260 4.14 24.00 7.51
C ARG A 260 4.01 24.43 6.05
N THR A 261 3.18 23.74 5.26
CA THR A 261 2.83 24.16 3.89
C THR A 261 1.51 24.93 3.92
N VAL A 262 1.44 26.04 3.18
CA VAL A 262 0.28 26.94 3.11
C VAL A 262 -0.01 27.26 1.66
N GLU A 263 -0.97 26.54 1.06
CA GLU A 263 -1.47 26.79 -0.30
C GLU A 263 -2.85 26.16 -0.51
N LEU A 264 -3.53 26.55 -1.59
CA LEU A 264 -4.84 26.05 -2.03
C LEU A 264 -4.83 25.50 -3.47
N GLY A 265 -3.65 25.20 -4.01
CA GLY A 265 -3.45 24.72 -5.39
C GLY A 265 -3.77 23.24 -5.64
N GLY A 266 -4.24 22.50 -4.62
CA GLY A 266 -4.60 21.08 -4.74
C GLY A 266 -3.42 20.14 -5.06
N PHE A 267 -2.17 20.59 -4.81
CA PHE A 267 -0.91 19.81 -4.82
C PHE A 267 -0.58 18.98 -6.06
N GLY A 268 -1.18 19.30 -7.21
CA GLY A 268 -1.09 18.42 -8.37
C GLY A 268 -1.77 17.06 -8.13
N ASN A 269 -2.83 17.02 -7.33
CA ASN A 269 -3.79 15.91 -7.19
C ASN A 269 -5.25 16.40 -7.34
N GLY A 270 -5.44 17.72 -7.49
CA GLY A 270 -6.74 18.37 -7.47
C GLY A 270 -7.43 18.32 -6.11
N GLU A 271 -6.66 18.20 -5.02
CA GLU A 271 -7.13 18.11 -3.62
C GLU A 271 -8.08 19.29 -3.26
N PHE A 272 -9.05 19.06 -2.37
CA PHE A 272 -10.18 19.97 -2.11
C PHE A 272 -10.08 20.76 -0.80
N GLU A 273 -8.90 20.77 -0.18
CA GLU A 273 -8.60 21.55 1.02
C GLU A 273 -7.65 22.73 0.76
N ILE A 274 -7.66 23.67 1.71
CA ILE A 274 -6.61 24.67 1.89
C ILE A 274 -5.68 24.13 2.98
N MET A 275 -4.39 23.94 2.68
CA MET A 275 -3.42 23.70 3.75
C MET A 275 -3.12 25.03 4.45
N THR A 276 -3.18 25.05 5.78
CA THR A 276 -3.05 26.30 6.56
C THR A 276 -1.92 26.26 7.58
N ASN A 277 -1.52 27.44 8.03
CA ASN A 277 -0.66 27.64 9.18
C ASN A 277 -1.45 27.75 10.52
N LYS A 278 -2.75 27.46 10.56
CA LYS A 278 -3.59 27.66 11.75
C LYS A 278 -3.48 26.49 12.73
N ASP A 279 -3.49 26.81 14.02
CA ASP A 279 -3.48 25.78 15.07
C ASP A 279 -4.81 24.99 15.19
N GLU A 280 -5.86 25.48 14.53
CA GLU A 280 -7.12 24.73 14.29
C GLU A 280 -6.91 23.51 13.40
N ASN A 281 -5.91 23.56 12.49
CA ASN A 281 -5.58 22.47 11.58
C ASN A 281 -4.32 21.70 11.98
N LEU A 282 -3.39 22.33 12.70
CA LEU A 282 -2.22 21.64 13.24
C LEU A 282 -1.89 22.06 14.68
N LYS A 283 -2.08 21.16 15.63
CA LYS A 283 -1.68 21.35 17.04
C LYS A 283 -0.88 20.19 17.58
N ILE A 284 -0.19 20.43 18.69
CA ILE A 284 0.39 19.39 19.52
C ILE A 284 -0.39 19.33 20.83
N GLU A 285 -0.96 18.17 21.15
CA GLU A 285 -1.73 17.94 22.35
C GLU A 285 -1.43 16.52 22.88
N ASN A 286 -1.43 16.32 24.20
CA ASN A 286 -1.17 15.00 24.81
C ASN A 286 0.16 14.32 24.37
N SER A 287 1.18 15.13 24.04
CA SER A 287 2.46 14.68 23.44
C SER A 287 2.30 13.99 22.08
N GLN A 288 1.37 14.48 21.27
CA GLN A 288 1.09 13.97 19.93
C GLN A 288 0.80 15.13 18.98
N LEU A 289 1.24 15.00 17.74
CA LEU A 289 0.87 15.88 16.64
C LEU A 289 -0.51 15.51 16.11
N TYR A 290 -1.38 16.51 15.92
CA TYR A 290 -2.70 16.38 15.33
C TYR A 290 -2.77 17.20 14.03
N LEU A 291 -3.09 16.55 12.92
CA LEU A 291 -3.52 17.21 11.68
C LEU A 291 -5.05 17.05 11.57
N ILE A 292 -5.78 18.16 11.63
CA ILE A 292 -7.23 18.20 11.83
C ILE A 292 -7.91 18.86 10.62
N PRO A 293 -8.87 18.18 9.96
CA PRO A 293 -9.65 18.79 8.90
C PRO A 293 -10.79 19.60 9.51
N THR A 294 -10.95 20.85 9.06
CA THR A 294 -11.99 21.79 9.51
C THR A 294 -12.74 22.38 8.32
N LEU A 295 -13.95 22.91 8.53
CA LEU A 295 -14.72 23.53 7.44
C LEU A 295 -14.23 24.97 7.19
N THR A 296 -13.89 25.30 5.94
CA THR A 296 -13.53 26.66 5.52
C THR A 296 -14.67 27.64 5.84
N SER A 297 -15.91 27.20 5.64
CA SER A 297 -17.13 27.98 5.95
C SER A 297 -17.24 28.38 7.43
N ALA A 298 -16.72 27.58 8.36
CA ALA A 298 -16.66 27.92 9.77
C ALA A 298 -15.64 29.05 10.05
N SER A 299 -14.47 29.02 9.37
CA SER A 299 -13.46 30.07 9.49
C SER A 299 -13.89 31.41 8.86
N ILE A 300 -14.67 31.36 7.77
CA ILE A 300 -15.24 32.56 7.11
C ILE A 300 -16.48 33.09 7.86
N GLY A 301 -17.19 32.22 8.57
CA GLY A 301 -18.46 32.55 9.25
C GLY A 301 -19.67 32.67 8.30
N ASN A 302 -19.55 32.22 7.04
CA ASN A 302 -20.63 32.27 6.05
C ASN A 302 -20.49 31.16 4.99
N THR A 303 -21.41 30.20 4.97
CA THR A 303 -21.42 29.11 3.98
C THR A 303 -21.65 29.61 2.55
N SER A 304 -22.44 30.67 2.34
CA SER A 304 -22.70 31.19 0.99
C SER A 304 -21.46 31.83 0.35
N ALA A 305 -20.47 32.24 1.15
CA ALA A 305 -19.20 32.77 0.66
C ALA A 305 -18.35 31.72 -0.07
N ILE A 306 -18.53 30.42 0.24
CA ILE A 306 -17.88 29.31 -0.47
C ILE A 306 -18.24 29.33 -1.97
N PHE A 307 -19.49 29.68 -2.30
CA PHE A 307 -20.03 29.53 -3.65
C PHE A 307 -20.04 30.80 -4.50
N ASN A 308 -19.99 32.00 -3.91
CA ASN A 308 -20.08 33.23 -4.70
C ASN A 308 -19.57 34.50 -3.98
N GLY A 309 -18.78 35.30 -4.69
CA GLY A 309 -18.51 36.71 -4.38
C GLY A 309 -17.59 36.93 -3.18
N TYR A 310 -16.79 35.93 -2.82
CA TYR A 310 -15.80 36.01 -1.75
C TYR A 310 -14.41 35.71 -2.30
N THR A 311 -13.39 36.40 -1.81
CA THR A 311 -11.99 36.09 -2.11
C THR A 311 -11.33 35.54 -0.84
N TYR A 312 -10.82 34.31 -0.92
CA TYR A 312 -9.97 33.75 0.12
C TYR A 312 -8.52 33.90 -0.34
N ASP A 313 -7.74 34.68 0.40
CA ASP A 313 -6.36 35.04 0.08
C ASP A 313 -5.46 34.64 1.25
N LEU A 314 -4.39 33.90 0.95
CA LEU A 314 -3.38 33.50 1.92
C LEU A 314 -2.33 34.59 2.16
N GLY A 315 -2.22 35.59 1.28
CA GLY A 315 -1.28 36.71 1.41
C GLY A 315 0.17 36.26 1.60
N ASP A 316 0.90 36.97 2.46
CA ASP A 316 2.32 36.72 2.74
C ASP A 316 2.60 35.36 3.43
N ASP A 317 1.57 34.66 3.94
CA ASP A 317 1.72 33.33 4.55
C ASP A 317 1.82 32.21 3.49
N CYS A 318 1.51 32.48 2.22
CA CYS A 318 1.54 31.49 1.15
C CYS A 318 2.96 30.94 0.90
N THR A 319 3.14 29.61 0.96
CA THR A 319 4.47 28.99 0.87
C THR A 319 4.90 28.60 -0.54
N THR A 320 4.03 28.76 -1.54
CA THR A 320 4.27 28.38 -2.93
C THR A 320 4.55 29.61 -3.80
N SER A 321 5.40 29.46 -4.82
CA SER A 321 5.63 30.53 -5.82
C SER A 321 4.53 30.60 -6.88
N ASN A 322 3.56 29.67 -6.87
CA ASN A 322 2.42 29.70 -7.78
C ASN A 322 1.32 30.63 -7.24
N GLU A 323 1.23 31.85 -7.76
CA GLU A 323 0.23 32.85 -7.33
C GLU A 323 -1.23 32.33 -7.39
N THR A 324 -1.55 31.43 -8.33
CA THR A 324 -2.90 30.85 -8.45
C THR A 324 -3.25 29.85 -7.34
N ALA A 325 -2.23 29.40 -6.61
CA ALA A 325 -2.37 28.55 -5.42
C ALA A 325 -2.32 29.34 -4.10
N CYS A 326 -2.25 30.68 -4.16
CA CYS A 326 -2.28 31.56 -2.98
C CYS A 326 -3.64 32.24 -2.75
N SER A 327 -4.44 32.45 -3.80
CA SER A 327 -5.70 33.19 -3.70
C SER A 327 -6.75 32.66 -4.68
N VAL A 328 -7.99 32.57 -4.22
CA VAL A 328 -9.14 32.11 -5.02
C VAL A 328 -10.37 32.96 -4.74
N THR A 329 -11.11 33.31 -5.80
CA THR A 329 -12.37 34.04 -5.69
C THR A 329 -13.53 33.15 -6.14
N SER A 330 -14.52 32.98 -5.28
CA SER A 330 -15.72 32.18 -5.58
C SER A 330 -16.65 32.91 -6.54
N ASP A 331 -17.16 32.20 -7.54
CA ASP A 331 -18.06 32.73 -8.57
C ASP A 331 -19.04 31.64 -9.02
N SER A 332 -20.31 31.83 -8.69
CA SER A 332 -21.39 30.90 -9.00
C SER A 332 -21.66 30.74 -10.51
N SER A 333 -21.20 31.68 -11.34
CA SER A 333 -21.34 31.63 -12.80
C SER A 333 -20.28 30.76 -13.47
N THR A 334 -19.08 30.67 -12.89
CA THR A 334 -17.98 29.80 -13.36
C THR A 334 -17.88 28.49 -12.58
N LYS A 335 -18.71 28.33 -11.54
CA LYS A 335 -18.65 27.21 -10.57
C LYS A 335 -17.33 27.14 -9.80
N THR A 336 -16.59 28.25 -9.74
CA THR A 336 -15.40 28.36 -8.88
C THR A 336 -15.85 28.51 -7.44
N VAL A 337 -15.36 27.63 -6.55
CA VAL A 337 -15.61 27.69 -5.11
C VAL A 337 -14.34 28.02 -4.34
N ILE A 338 -14.48 28.53 -3.13
CA ILE A 338 -13.40 28.42 -2.14
C ILE A 338 -13.30 26.94 -1.73
N PRO A 339 -12.12 26.31 -1.66
CA PRO A 339 -12.02 24.91 -1.22
C PRO A 339 -12.71 24.75 0.16
N PRO A 340 -13.72 23.85 0.28
CA PRO A 340 -14.65 23.85 1.41
C PRO A 340 -14.03 23.37 2.73
N VAL A 341 -12.83 22.79 2.67
CA VAL A 341 -12.09 22.25 3.82
C VAL A 341 -10.78 23.01 4.03
N GLN A 342 -10.36 23.13 5.28
CA GLN A 342 -9.00 23.49 5.69
C GLN A 342 -8.35 22.28 6.35
N SER A 343 -7.06 22.09 6.12
CA SER A 343 -6.27 21.00 6.70
C SER A 343 -4.81 21.43 6.89
N ALA A 344 -3.92 20.47 7.16
CA ALA A 344 -2.52 20.73 7.36
C ALA A 344 -1.59 19.70 6.69
N ARG A 345 -0.43 20.20 6.26
CA ARG A 345 0.69 19.49 5.67
C ARG A 345 1.98 20.02 6.28
N ILE A 346 2.88 19.12 6.68
CA ILE A 346 4.21 19.47 7.15
C ILE A 346 5.28 18.67 6.41
N SER A 347 6.47 19.24 6.31
CA SER A 347 7.62 18.56 5.71
C SER A 347 8.93 18.82 6.45
N THR A 348 9.90 17.94 6.25
CA THR A 348 11.30 18.15 6.65
C THR A 348 12.14 18.75 5.51
N ASN A 349 11.49 19.38 4.52
CA ASN A 349 12.20 20.03 3.41
C ASN A 349 13.07 21.17 3.95
N GLY A 350 14.32 21.24 3.48
CA GLY A 350 15.32 22.21 3.94
C GLY A 350 15.94 21.94 5.32
N THR A 351 15.48 20.93 6.07
CA THR A 351 15.95 20.62 7.44
C THR A 351 16.60 19.24 7.53
N TYR A 352 15.86 18.17 7.18
CA TYR A 352 16.30 16.79 7.30
C TYR A 352 15.90 15.94 6.10
N SER A 353 16.88 15.25 5.53
CA SER A 353 16.73 14.27 4.47
C SER A 353 17.44 12.96 4.85
N LEU A 354 17.20 11.89 4.10
CA LEU A 354 18.11 10.76 4.05
C LEU A 354 18.17 10.15 2.65
N LYS A 355 19.30 9.47 2.40
CA LYS A 355 19.43 8.44 1.37
C LYS A 355 19.85 7.14 2.04
N TYR A 356 19.01 6.12 1.90
CA TYR A 356 19.13 4.81 2.53
C TYR A 356 19.11 4.83 4.07
N GLY A 357 18.51 3.79 4.65
CA GLY A 357 18.31 3.64 6.09
C GLY A 357 16.86 3.31 6.40
N ARG A 358 16.31 3.94 7.45
CA ARG A 358 14.99 3.63 7.99
C ARG A 358 14.21 4.91 8.29
N VAL A 359 12.92 4.91 7.94
CA VAL A 359 11.94 5.90 8.43
C VAL A 359 10.89 5.12 9.21
N GLN A 360 10.53 5.59 10.39
CA GLN A 360 9.38 5.09 11.15
C GLN A 360 8.52 6.24 11.62
N VAL A 361 7.21 6.11 11.40
CA VAL A 361 6.20 7.04 11.89
C VAL A 361 5.14 6.23 12.62
N ARG A 362 4.92 6.53 13.91
CA ARG A 362 3.83 5.93 14.68
C ARG A 362 2.62 6.84 14.61
N ALA A 363 1.58 6.41 13.90
CA ALA A 363 0.40 7.23 13.67
C ALA A 363 -0.92 6.44 13.79
N LYS A 364 -2.02 7.14 14.06
CA LYS A 364 -3.41 6.67 13.98
C LYS A 364 -4.07 7.38 12.79
N THR A 365 -4.66 6.64 11.86
CA THR A 365 -5.35 7.24 10.72
C THR A 365 -6.73 7.80 11.13
N PRO A 366 -7.20 8.87 10.46
CA PRO A 366 -8.54 9.42 10.68
C PRO A 366 -9.65 8.50 10.14
N THR A 367 -10.88 8.80 10.55
CA THR A 367 -12.13 8.28 9.99
C THR A 367 -13.00 9.45 9.52
N GLY A 368 -13.66 9.29 8.38
CA GLY A 368 -14.47 10.32 7.73
C GLY A 368 -14.36 10.16 6.21
N ASP A 369 -15.48 10.18 5.50
CA ASP A 369 -15.48 10.01 4.06
C ASP A 369 -14.63 11.10 3.37
N TRP A 370 -13.91 10.68 2.33
CA TRP A 370 -13.03 11.50 1.49
C TRP A 370 -11.76 12.05 2.16
N LEU A 371 -11.49 11.71 3.43
CA LEU A 371 -10.20 11.98 4.06
C LEU A 371 -9.08 11.08 3.47
N TRP A 372 -7.93 11.68 3.15
CA TRP A 372 -6.75 11.01 2.60
C TRP A 372 -5.51 11.32 3.47
N PRO A 373 -5.30 10.58 4.56
CA PRO A 373 -4.04 10.62 5.31
C PRO A 373 -2.88 10.06 4.48
N SER A 374 -1.74 10.75 4.48
CA SER A 374 -0.51 10.21 3.89
C SER A 374 0.76 10.55 4.68
N ILE A 375 1.71 9.61 4.63
CA ILE A 375 3.08 9.68 5.15
C ILE A 375 3.98 9.24 4.00
N TRP A 376 4.74 10.18 3.43
CA TRP A 376 5.37 10.00 2.13
C TRP A 376 6.63 10.86 2.00
N MET A 377 7.38 10.69 0.92
CA MET A 377 8.66 11.37 0.72
C MET A 377 8.86 11.82 -0.72
N LEU A 378 9.40 13.03 -0.88
CA LEU A 378 9.83 13.58 -2.16
C LEU A 378 11.36 13.79 -2.18
N PRO A 379 11.99 13.79 -3.36
CA PRO A 379 13.42 14.00 -3.49
C PRO A 379 13.80 15.44 -3.14
N VAL A 380 14.94 15.62 -2.46
CA VAL A 380 15.49 16.95 -2.12
C VAL A 380 15.87 17.72 -3.38
N ASN A 381 16.30 17.02 -4.43
CA ASN A 381 16.64 17.60 -5.73
C ASN A 381 15.95 16.83 -6.84
N ASN A 382 15.40 17.54 -7.81
CA ASN A 382 14.81 16.97 -9.04
C ASN A 382 15.91 16.52 -10.03
N THR A 383 16.83 15.65 -9.59
CA THR A 383 18.02 15.18 -10.35
C THR A 383 17.69 14.63 -11.73
N TYR A 384 16.53 13.98 -11.88
CA TYR A 384 16.06 13.37 -13.13
C TYR A 384 15.00 14.20 -13.86
N GLY A 385 14.74 15.42 -13.39
CA GLY A 385 13.65 16.27 -13.85
C GLY A 385 12.48 16.31 -12.86
N ALA A 386 11.48 17.15 -13.17
CA ALA A 386 10.29 17.33 -12.33
C ALA A 386 9.51 16.02 -12.14
N TRP A 387 8.64 15.98 -11.13
CA TRP A 387 7.79 14.83 -10.84
C TRP A 387 7.00 14.37 -12.09
N PRO A 388 6.86 13.05 -12.35
CA PRO A 388 7.29 11.92 -11.52
C PRO A 388 8.73 11.43 -11.82
N LEU A 389 9.54 12.16 -12.61
CA LEU A 389 10.81 11.63 -13.11
C LEU A 389 11.80 11.35 -11.96
N SER A 390 11.91 12.26 -10.99
CA SER A 390 12.79 12.09 -9.82
C SER A 390 12.22 11.20 -8.69
N GLY A 391 11.05 10.58 -8.90
CA GLY A 391 10.46 9.60 -7.99
C GLY A 391 9.76 10.18 -6.76
N GLU A 392 8.99 9.33 -6.09
CA GLU A 392 8.21 9.60 -4.88
C GLU A 392 8.02 8.29 -4.09
N ILE A 393 8.09 8.35 -2.75
CA ILE A 393 8.01 7.18 -1.87
C ILE A 393 6.84 7.33 -0.89
N ASP A 394 5.74 6.61 -1.12
CA ASP A 394 4.58 6.62 -0.23
C ASP A 394 4.72 5.49 0.80
N ILE A 395 5.10 5.86 2.02
CA ILE A 395 5.28 4.91 3.13
C ILE A 395 3.92 4.39 3.59
N MET A 396 2.94 5.29 3.72
CA MET A 396 1.55 4.96 4.04
C MET A 396 0.59 5.96 3.39
N GLU A 397 -0.40 5.42 2.68
CA GLU A 397 -1.63 6.10 2.29
C GLU A 397 -2.84 5.29 2.77
N SER A 398 -3.96 5.96 3.05
CA SER A 398 -5.24 5.31 3.35
C SER A 398 -6.43 6.20 2.95
N ARG A 399 -7.65 5.65 3.04
CA ARG A 399 -8.90 6.38 2.89
C ARG A 399 -9.64 6.38 4.23
N GLY A 400 -10.08 7.55 4.69
CA GLY A 400 -10.91 7.69 5.89
C GLY A 400 -12.34 7.15 5.75
N ASN A 401 -12.76 6.80 4.53
CA ASN A 401 -14.07 6.22 4.25
C ASN A 401 -14.32 4.95 5.09
N SER A 402 -15.59 4.75 5.45
CA SER A 402 -16.03 3.62 6.27
C SER A 402 -15.59 2.25 5.73
N ILE A 403 -15.58 1.23 6.60
CA ILE A 403 -15.23 -0.15 6.22
C ILE A 403 -16.18 -0.80 5.19
N THR A 404 -17.33 -0.16 4.93
CA THR A 404 -18.29 -0.52 3.87
C THR A 404 -18.02 0.16 2.53
N TYR A 405 -17.02 1.03 2.44
CA TYR A 405 -16.58 1.62 1.17
C TYR A 405 -16.04 0.51 0.24
N PRO A 406 -16.52 0.42 -1.02
CA PRO A 406 -16.19 -0.70 -1.91
C PRO A 406 -14.71 -0.73 -2.31
N ASP A 407 -14.08 0.43 -2.41
CA ASP A 407 -12.74 0.60 -2.99
C ASP A 407 -11.71 0.96 -1.90
N GLN A 408 -11.62 0.09 -0.88
CA GLN A 408 -10.64 0.14 0.22
C GLN A 408 -10.78 1.37 1.16
N GLY A 409 -11.59 1.24 2.22
CA GLY A 409 -11.69 2.23 3.31
C GLY A 409 -10.66 2.04 4.44
N ILE A 410 -10.96 2.54 5.64
CA ILE A 410 -10.12 2.54 6.87
C ILE A 410 -9.52 1.18 7.31
N ASN A 411 -9.96 0.07 6.73
CA ASN A 411 -9.38 -1.26 6.95
C ASN A 411 -8.19 -1.59 6.02
N TYR A 412 -7.80 -0.68 5.13
CA TYR A 412 -6.66 -0.79 4.24
C TYR A 412 -5.61 0.31 4.52
N VAL A 413 -4.35 -0.05 4.35
CA VAL A 413 -3.23 0.87 4.17
C VAL A 413 -2.42 0.43 2.96
N ARG A 414 -1.90 1.39 2.21
CA ARG A 414 -1.15 1.19 0.97
C ARG A 414 0.23 1.82 1.09
N SER A 415 1.22 1.23 0.42
CA SER A 415 2.48 1.89 0.08
C SER A 415 2.64 1.91 -1.44
N SER A 416 3.26 2.95 -1.96
CA SER A 416 3.49 3.15 -3.39
C SER A 416 4.89 3.68 -3.68
N LEU A 417 5.39 3.46 -4.90
CA LEU A 417 6.53 4.12 -5.50
C LEU A 417 6.08 4.68 -6.84
N ASN A 418 6.05 6.00 -6.95
CA ASN A 418 5.59 6.69 -8.15
C ASN A 418 6.83 7.22 -8.87
N TYR A 419 7.10 6.71 -10.07
CA TYR A 419 8.21 7.13 -10.91
C TYR A 419 7.87 6.89 -12.37
N ALA A 420 8.39 7.68 -13.31
CA ALA A 420 8.38 7.37 -14.75
C ALA A 420 9.33 8.29 -15.53
N PRO A 421 9.88 7.86 -16.68
CA PRO A 421 10.65 8.75 -17.57
C PRO A 421 9.77 9.81 -18.25
N LEU A 422 8.44 9.62 -18.28
CA LEU A 422 7.45 10.54 -18.83
C LEU A 422 6.17 10.45 -18.00
N ALA A 423 5.49 11.57 -17.74
CA ALA A 423 4.26 11.60 -16.95
C ALA A 423 3.13 10.71 -17.53
N SER A 424 3.04 10.58 -18.86
CA SER A 424 2.10 9.69 -19.57
C SER A 424 2.33 8.20 -19.30
N LEU A 425 3.48 7.81 -18.75
CA LEU A 425 3.86 6.44 -18.44
C LEU A 425 3.75 6.12 -16.94
N LEU A 426 3.34 7.06 -16.09
CA LEU A 426 3.25 6.86 -14.64
C LEU A 426 2.48 5.60 -14.26
N SER A 427 1.41 5.29 -14.99
CA SER A 427 0.58 4.13 -14.71
C SER A 427 1.23 2.77 -14.95
N GLN A 428 2.33 2.72 -15.71
CA GLN A 428 3.08 1.49 -16.00
C GLN A 428 4.17 1.20 -14.97
N SER A 429 4.60 2.22 -14.24
CA SER A 429 5.70 2.14 -13.27
C SER A 429 5.32 2.48 -11.83
N THR A 430 4.11 2.95 -11.58
CA THR A 430 3.56 3.02 -10.22
C THR A 430 3.55 1.63 -9.59
N MET A 431 4.53 1.35 -8.74
CA MET A 431 4.58 0.11 -7.97
C MET A 431 3.82 0.32 -6.68
N TYR A 432 2.87 -0.55 -6.35
CA TYR A 432 2.13 -0.42 -5.11
C TYR A 432 1.75 -1.78 -4.52
N GLY A 433 1.45 -1.76 -3.24
CA GLY A 433 0.88 -2.89 -2.52
C GLY A 433 0.23 -2.43 -1.23
N TRP A 434 -0.61 -3.28 -0.66
CA TRP A 434 -1.47 -2.90 0.45
C TRP A 434 -1.58 -4.02 1.47
N TRP A 435 -1.93 -3.63 2.70
CA TRP A 435 -2.28 -4.56 3.75
C TRP A 435 -3.65 -4.22 4.33
N PHE A 436 -4.40 -5.25 4.72
CA PHE A 436 -5.78 -5.08 5.16
C PHE A 436 -6.15 -5.95 6.35
N THR A 437 -7.03 -5.42 7.19
CA THR A 437 -7.51 -6.10 8.39
C THR A 437 -8.80 -6.88 8.11
N LYS A 438 -8.82 -8.17 8.47
CA LYS A 438 -9.91 -9.09 8.13
C LYS A 438 -11.14 -9.05 9.05
N ARG A 439 -11.11 -8.32 10.17
CA ARG A 439 -12.24 -8.22 11.10
C ARG A 439 -12.93 -6.86 10.95
N LEU A 440 -14.24 -6.91 10.70
CA LEU A 440 -15.02 -5.74 10.29
C LEU A 440 -15.50 -4.87 11.47
N ASP A 441 -15.31 -5.32 12.72
CA ASP A 441 -15.99 -4.80 13.91
C ASP A 441 -15.07 -4.17 14.96
N SER A 442 -13.74 -4.34 14.83
CA SER A 442 -12.82 -4.07 15.95
C SER A 442 -11.36 -3.82 15.57
N SER A 443 -11.01 -3.73 14.28
CA SER A 443 -9.60 -3.66 13.87
C SER A 443 -9.33 -2.84 12.61
N SER A 444 -9.95 -1.67 12.39
CA SER A 444 -9.45 -0.75 11.35
C SER A 444 -8.14 -0.08 11.79
N TRP A 445 -7.35 0.42 10.84
CA TRP A 445 -6.13 1.19 11.12
C TRP A 445 -6.41 2.51 11.85
N SER A 446 -7.65 2.97 11.79
CA SER A 446 -8.14 4.14 12.54
C SER A 446 -8.54 3.83 14.00
N THR A 447 -8.49 2.57 14.47
CA THR A 447 -8.81 2.25 15.87
C THR A 447 -7.68 2.57 16.86
N GLY A 448 -6.44 2.71 16.39
CA GLY A 448 -5.28 2.86 17.26
C GLY A 448 -4.02 3.30 16.52
N PHE A 449 -2.92 3.41 17.26
CA PHE A 449 -1.63 3.80 16.70
C PHE A 449 -0.85 2.60 16.17
N HIS A 450 -0.45 2.68 14.92
CA HIS A 450 0.35 1.70 14.18
C HIS A 450 1.70 2.30 13.78
N THR A 451 2.72 1.48 13.57
CA THR A 451 4.05 1.95 13.15
C THR A 451 4.26 1.65 11.67
N TYR A 452 4.21 2.70 10.85
CA TYR A 452 4.51 2.64 9.43
C TYR A 452 6.01 2.79 9.22
N THR A 453 6.62 1.84 8.51
CA THR A 453 8.08 1.75 8.36
C THR A 453 8.48 1.65 6.90
N LEU A 454 9.44 2.49 6.50
CA LEU A 454 10.29 2.30 5.32
C LEU A 454 11.65 1.77 5.77
N GLU A 455 12.14 0.71 5.12
CA GLU A 455 13.52 0.28 5.13
C GLU A 455 14.06 0.28 3.71
N TRP A 456 15.18 0.95 3.47
CA TRP A 456 15.65 1.25 2.12
C TRP A 456 17.16 1.21 2.03
N THR A 457 17.67 0.58 0.98
CA THR A 457 19.08 0.47 0.61
C THR A 457 19.22 0.62 -0.90
N ASP A 458 20.44 0.64 -1.40
CA ASP A 458 20.74 0.58 -2.83
C ASP A 458 20.34 -0.76 -3.48
N GLN A 459 20.17 -1.84 -2.69
CA GLN A 459 19.89 -3.21 -3.16
C GLN A 459 18.43 -3.67 -2.95
N TRP A 460 17.69 -3.02 -2.06
CA TRP A 460 16.31 -3.42 -1.70
C TRP A 460 15.57 -2.31 -0.94
N MET A 461 14.24 -2.36 -1.00
CA MET A 461 13.34 -1.46 -0.28
C MET A 461 12.13 -2.25 0.22
N ARG A 462 11.73 -2.04 1.48
CA ARG A 462 10.55 -2.66 2.09
C ARG A 462 9.73 -1.61 2.84
N MET A 463 8.42 -1.61 2.61
CA MET A 463 7.45 -0.78 3.35
C MET A 463 6.41 -1.67 4.03
N TYR A 464 6.14 -1.43 5.30
CA TYR A 464 5.29 -2.29 6.14
C TYR A 464 4.65 -1.54 7.31
N VAL A 465 3.56 -2.11 7.83
CA VAL A 465 2.86 -1.65 9.04
C VAL A 465 3.05 -2.68 10.16
N ASP A 466 3.50 -2.23 11.33
CA ASP A 466 3.77 -2.96 12.58
C ASP A 466 4.79 -4.12 12.52
N SER A 467 4.79 -4.94 11.47
CA SER A 467 5.62 -6.13 11.34
C SER A 467 6.06 -6.35 9.90
N ARG A 468 7.35 -6.67 9.72
CA ARG A 468 7.94 -7.07 8.42
C ARG A 468 7.26 -8.30 7.78
N LEU A 469 6.54 -9.11 8.56
CA LEU A 469 5.73 -10.23 8.07
C LEU A 469 4.49 -9.80 7.26
N GLN A 470 4.15 -8.51 7.31
CA GLN A 470 2.99 -7.89 6.67
C GLN A 470 3.45 -6.71 5.82
N ALA A 471 4.48 -6.93 5.01
CA ALA A 471 4.98 -5.95 4.07
C ALA A 471 3.91 -5.59 3.03
N MET A 472 3.65 -4.29 2.88
CA MET A 472 2.82 -3.73 1.82
C MET A 472 3.60 -3.75 0.50
N LEU A 473 4.90 -3.44 0.55
CA LEU A 473 5.81 -3.51 -0.59
C LEU A 473 7.17 -4.10 -0.16
N ASP A 474 7.75 -4.99 -0.95
CA ASP A 474 9.08 -5.58 -0.73
C ASP A 474 9.75 -5.80 -2.09
N ILE A 475 10.83 -5.05 -2.35
CA ILE A 475 11.52 -4.94 -3.64
C ILE A 475 12.99 -5.26 -3.44
N SER A 476 13.55 -6.05 -4.35
CA SER A 476 14.99 -6.32 -4.42
C SER A 476 15.51 -6.09 -5.83
N LEU A 477 16.72 -5.52 -5.89
CA LEU A 477 17.44 -5.05 -7.07
C LEU A 477 18.82 -5.74 -7.07
N LYS A 478 18.91 -6.96 -7.59
CA LYS A 478 20.14 -7.79 -7.52
C LYS A 478 21.01 -7.68 -8.77
N SER A 479 20.49 -7.03 -9.82
CA SER A 479 21.18 -6.83 -11.10
C SER A 479 20.57 -5.64 -11.85
N SER A 480 21.30 -5.05 -12.81
CA SER A 480 20.77 -3.95 -13.63
C SER A 480 19.53 -4.34 -14.45
N LYS A 481 19.29 -5.64 -14.67
CA LYS A 481 18.06 -6.15 -15.30
C LYS A 481 16.82 -6.02 -14.40
N GLU A 482 17.01 -5.83 -13.10
CA GLU A 482 15.95 -5.69 -12.10
C GLU A 482 15.74 -4.22 -11.69
N SER A 483 16.40 -3.26 -12.37
CA SER A 483 16.26 -1.83 -12.14
C SER A 483 14.81 -1.36 -12.28
N PHE A 484 14.47 -0.23 -11.64
CA PHE A 484 13.12 0.34 -11.69
C PHE A 484 12.65 0.61 -13.13
N PHE A 485 13.54 1.14 -13.99
CA PHE A 485 13.26 1.34 -15.41
C PHE A 485 12.97 0.03 -16.16
N ASN A 486 13.85 -0.98 -16.03
CA ASN A 486 13.70 -2.25 -16.74
C ASN A 486 12.48 -3.06 -16.22
N ARG A 487 12.15 -2.93 -14.93
CA ARG A 487 11.00 -3.58 -14.29
C ARG A 487 9.65 -3.07 -14.81
N ALA A 488 9.56 -1.80 -15.15
CA ALA A 488 8.34 -1.19 -15.66
C ALA A 488 7.96 -1.66 -17.09
N GLY A 489 8.92 -2.16 -17.86
CA GLY A 489 8.67 -2.77 -19.17
C GLY A 489 8.11 -1.78 -20.22
N TYR A 490 8.55 -0.52 -20.18
CA TYR A 490 8.02 0.55 -21.03
C TYR A 490 8.05 0.22 -22.54
N PRO A 491 7.08 0.75 -23.32
CA PRO A 491 7.12 0.68 -24.77
C PRO A 491 8.30 1.49 -25.33
N SER A 492 8.75 1.18 -26.54
CA SER A 492 9.84 1.92 -27.22
C SER A 492 9.51 3.39 -27.51
N THR A 493 8.23 3.74 -27.54
CA THR A 493 7.72 5.09 -27.85
C THR A 493 6.46 5.38 -27.03
N ALA A 494 6.30 6.62 -26.60
CA ALA A 494 5.14 7.09 -25.83
C ALA A 494 4.74 8.50 -26.28
N ILE A 495 3.55 8.96 -25.88
CA ILE A 495 3.11 10.33 -26.12
C ILE A 495 3.68 11.22 -25.00
N ASN A 496 4.32 12.34 -25.36
CA ASN A 496 4.67 13.38 -24.39
C ASN A 496 3.39 14.15 -24.00
N SER A 497 2.97 14.09 -22.74
CA SER A 497 1.74 14.75 -22.27
C SER A 497 1.69 16.26 -22.52
N SER A 498 2.85 16.91 -22.59
CA SER A 498 2.96 18.37 -22.70
C SER A 498 2.89 18.87 -24.14
N SER A 499 3.39 18.10 -25.11
CA SER A 499 3.40 18.50 -26.54
C SER A 499 2.43 17.71 -27.41
N GLY A 500 1.98 16.53 -26.95
CA GLY A 500 1.19 15.59 -27.75
C GLY A 500 2.00 14.76 -28.76
N ASP A 501 3.31 14.99 -28.86
CA ASP A 501 4.17 14.28 -29.81
C ASP A 501 4.48 12.86 -29.37
N THR A 502 4.68 11.96 -30.33
CA THR A 502 5.26 10.64 -30.06
C THR A 502 6.78 10.74 -29.93
N VAL A 503 7.30 10.45 -28.75
CA VAL A 503 8.73 10.46 -28.42
C VAL A 503 9.25 9.03 -28.17
N ALA A 504 10.54 8.81 -28.35
CA ALA A 504 11.20 7.59 -27.87
C ALA A 504 11.21 7.55 -26.35
N VAL A 505 11.10 6.36 -25.76
CA VAL A 505 11.26 6.16 -24.31
C VAL A 505 12.68 5.70 -24.06
N GLU A 506 13.50 6.62 -23.56
CA GLU A 506 14.92 6.40 -23.27
C GLU A 506 15.15 6.32 -21.75
N ASN A 507 16.26 5.69 -21.34
CA ASN A 507 16.56 5.54 -19.92
C ASN A 507 17.24 6.80 -19.38
N ILE A 508 16.43 7.83 -19.11
CA ILE A 508 16.86 9.12 -18.57
C ILE A 508 17.71 9.00 -17.30
N TYR A 509 17.56 7.90 -16.55
CA TYR A 509 18.31 7.65 -15.33
C TYR A 509 19.78 7.34 -15.62
N ASP A 510 20.07 6.48 -16.59
CA ASP A 510 21.44 6.14 -17.00
C ASP A 510 22.13 7.38 -17.62
N GLU A 511 21.40 8.17 -18.40
CA GLU A 511 21.89 9.40 -19.06
C GLU A 511 22.27 10.50 -18.06
N ALA A 512 21.49 10.64 -16.98
CA ALA A 512 21.79 11.52 -15.85
C ALA A 512 22.84 10.95 -14.88
N GLY A 513 23.39 9.76 -15.16
CA GLY A 513 24.42 9.12 -14.33
C GLY A 513 23.90 8.45 -13.05
N GLY A 514 22.61 8.12 -13.01
CA GLY A 514 21.98 7.38 -11.93
C GLY A 514 22.41 5.92 -11.84
N GLY A 515 22.17 5.32 -10.67
CA GLY A 515 22.38 3.90 -10.43
C GLY A 515 21.23 3.03 -10.94
N TRP A 516 21.43 1.72 -10.91
CA TRP A 516 20.38 0.70 -11.12
C TRP A 516 19.12 0.83 -10.23
N ASN A 517 19.20 1.60 -9.15
CA ASN A 517 18.12 1.85 -8.20
C ASN A 517 17.55 3.27 -8.34
N ALA A 518 17.97 4.05 -9.34
CA ALA A 518 17.36 5.32 -9.70
C ALA A 518 15.87 5.14 -10.09
N PRO A 519 14.99 6.11 -9.80
CA PRO A 519 15.30 7.41 -9.19
C PRO A 519 15.51 7.36 -7.66
N PHE A 520 15.28 6.21 -7.02
CA PHE A 520 15.46 6.00 -5.58
C PHE A 520 16.92 5.75 -5.17
N ASP A 521 17.82 6.58 -5.71
CA ASP A 521 19.26 6.68 -5.43
C ASP A 521 19.70 8.11 -5.03
N GLN A 522 18.73 9.01 -4.85
CA GLN A 522 18.87 10.39 -4.38
C GLN A 522 18.52 10.52 -2.88
N GLU A 523 18.66 11.71 -2.31
CA GLU A 523 18.13 12.01 -0.97
C GLU A 523 16.67 12.43 -1.03
N PHE A 524 15.89 12.00 -0.04
CA PHE A 524 14.46 12.29 0.09
C PHE A 524 14.16 12.93 1.46
N TYR A 525 13.20 13.87 1.50
CA TYR A 525 12.67 14.49 2.71
C TYR A 525 11.26 13.94 3.02
N LEU A 526 10.87 13.98 4.30
CA LEU A 526 9.59 13.43 4.76
C LEU A 526 8.46 14.47 4.67
N ILE A 527 7.26 14.02 4.33
CA ILE A 527 6.01 14.79 4.31
C ILE A 527 4.95 14.01 5.08
N ILE A 528 4.17 14.71 5.89
CA ILE A 528 2.98 14.19 6.56
C ILE A 528 1.82 15.16 6.29
N GLN A 529 0.71 14.65 5.76
CA GLN A 529 -0.46 15.48 5.46
C GLN A 529 -1.78 14.72 5.67
N LEU A 530 -2.87 15.51 5.72
CA LEU A 530 -4.23 15.01 5.63
C LEU A 530 -4.96 15.75 4.51
N ALA A 531 -4.93 15.19 3.31
CA ALA A 531 -5.67 15.70 2.16
C ALA A 531 -7.16 15.32 2.25
N VAL A 532 -8.00 15.97 1.47
CA VAL A 532 -9.44 15.70 1.37
C VAL A 532 -9.92 15.78 -0.07
N GLY A 533 -10.63 14.74 -0.52
CA GLY A 533 -11.13 14.65 -1.89
C GLY A 533 -10.00 14.52 -2.91
N GLY A 534 -10.14 15.19 -4.07
CA GLY A 534 -9.15 15.12 -5.15
C GLY A 534 -9.72 14.63 -6.47
N THR A 535 -9.15 15.08 -7.59
CA THR A 535 -9.46 14.60 -8.95
C THR A 535 -8.39 13.66 -9.53
N SER A 536 -7.40 13.27 -8.71
CA SER A 536 -6.35 12.32 -9.09
C SER A 536 -6.88 10.92 -9.44
N GLY A 537 -8.10 10.56 -9.00
CA GLY A 537 -8.59 9.18 -9.06
C GLY A 537 -8.22 8.33 -7.84
N TRP A 538 -7.62 8.92 -6.80
CA TRP A 538 -7.45 8.26 -5.50
C TRP A 538 -8.80 7.79 -4.92
N PHE A 539 -9.88 8.57 -5.09
CA PHE A 539 -11.24 8.12 -4.84
C PHE A 539 -11.88 7.74 -6.19
N PRO A 540 -12.11 6.45 -6.51
CA PRO A 540 -12.54 6.08 -7.87
C PRO A 540 -13.94 6.60 -8.24
N ASP A 541 -14.11 7.02 -9.49
CA ASP A 541 -15.42 7.39 -10.04
C ASP A 541 -16.45 6.25 -9.90
N GLY A 542 -17.64 6.58 -9.40
CA GLY A 542 -18.72 5.61 -9.15
C GLY A 542 -18.58 4.77 -7.87
N ALA A 543 -17.49 4.91 -7.12
CA ALA A 543 -17.29 4.20 -5.86
C ALA A 543 -17.99 4.88 -4.66
N GLY A 544 -18.69 4.09 -3.84
CA GLY A 544 -19.10 4.47 -2.48
C GLY A 544 -19.96 5.74 -2.35
N GLY A 545 -20.65 6.18 -3.40
CA GLY A 545 -21.44 7.42 -3.37
C GLY A 545 -20.65 8.71 -3.58
N LYS A 546 -19.45 8.64 -4.19
CA LYS A 546 -18.67 9.80 -4.61
C LYS A 546 -19.54 10.77 -5.43
N MET A 547 -19.64 12.02 -4.97
CA MET A 547 -20.51 13.04 -5.55
C MET A 547 -19.89 13.82 -6.73
N TRP A 548 -18.58 13.73 -6.93
CA TRP A 548 -17.88 14.37 -8.05
C TRP A 548 -17.33 13.32 -9.03
N THR A 549 -16.99 13.77 -10.24
CA THR A 549 -16.28 12.98 -11.26
C THR A 549 -14.90 13.57 -11.49
N ASP A 550 -13.85 12.76 -11.59
CA ASP A 550 -12.45 13.24 -11.70
C ASP A 550 -12.22 14.12 -12.94
N GLY A 551 -12.89 13.81 -14.04
CA GLY A 551 -12.85 14.60 -15.28
C GLY A 551 -13.75 15.85 -15.30
N SER A 552 -14.44 16.18 -14.21
CA SER A 552 -15.32 17.37 -14.14
C SER A 552 -14.54 18.63 -13.78
N THR A 553 -14.73 19.70 -14.54
CA THR A 553 -14.26 21.05 -14.16
C THR A 553 -15.01 21.62 -12.95
N GLU A 554 -16.16 21.02 -12.59
CA GLU A 554 -17.01 21.42 -11.47
C GLU A 554 -16.80 20.51 -10.24
N ALA A 555 -15.82 19.59 -10.25
CA ALA A 555 -15.66 18.55 -9.22
C ALA A 555 -15.59 19.08 -7.77
N MET A 556 -14.87 20.18 -7.54
CA MET A 556 -14.78 20.81 -6.21
C MET A 556 -16.09 21.54 -5.83
N TYR A 557 -16.86 22.03 -6.81
CA TYR A 557 -18.20 22.59 -6.59
C TYR A 557 -19.18 21.48 -6.19
N ASP A 558 -19.18 20.35 -6.90
CA ASP A 558 -20.03 19.18 -6.59
C ASP A 558 -19.72 18.67 -5.17
N PHE A 559 -18.44 18.60 -4.81
CA PHE A 559 -17.99 18.27 -3.45
C PHE A 559 -18.46 19.30 -2.42
N ALA A 560 -18.37 20.61 -2.70
CA ALA A 560 -18.84 21.66 -1.81
C ALA A 560 -20.38 21.66 -1.64
N GLU A 561 -21.15 21.39 -2.70
CA GLU A 561 -22.61 21.31 -2.64
C GLU A 561 -23.08 20.15 -1.75
N ALA A 562 -22.36 19.03 -1.76
CA ALA A 562 -22.65 17.88 -0.92
C ALA A 562 -22.07 17.94 0.51
N GLN A 563 -21.64 19.12 1.00
CA GLN A 563 -20.98 19.28 2.31
C GLN A 563 -21.75 18.58 3.45
N ASP A 564 -23.06 18.75 3.52
CA ASP A 564 -23.90 18.18 4.57
C ASP A 564 -23.96 16.64 4.52
N GLU A 565 -23.74 16.02 3.36
CA GLU A 565 -23.74 14.56 3.20
C GLU A 565 -22.42 13.95 3.70
N TRP A 566 -21.27 14.43 3.22
CA TRP A 566 -19.99 13.86 3.61
C TRP A 566 -19.54 14.31 5.01
N TYR A 567 -19.84 15.54 5.43
CA TYR A 567 -19.46 16.01 6.76
C TYR A 567 -20.22 15.26 7.87
N ALA A 568 -21.43 14.75 7.59
CA ALA A 568 -22.16 13.88 8.50
C ALA A 568 -21.45 12.53 8.78
N SER A 569 -20.51 12.11 7.94
CA SER A 569 -19.66 10.93 8.19
C SER A 569 -18.48 11.21 9.12
N TRP A 570 -18.11 12.48 9.32
CA TRP A 570 -16.93 12.86 10.09
C TRP A 570 -17.22 12.83 11.61
N PRO A 571 -16.37 12.18 12.43
CA PRO A 571 -16.50 12.21 13.88
C PRO A 571 -16.47 13.62 14.48
N THR A 572 -17.36 13.85 15.45
CA THR A 572 -17.31 15.06 16.30
C THR A 572 -16.01 15.12 17.10
N SER A 573 -15.53 13.96 17.56
CA SER A 573 -14.22 13.73 18.17
C SER A 573 -13.09 14.16 17.22
N GLU A 574 -12.31 15.17 17.59
CA GLU A 574 -11.04 15.51 16.91
C GLU A 574 -10.08 14.32 16.91
N ASP A 575 -10.06 13.56 18.00
CA ASP A 575 -9.24 12.37 18.23
C ASP A 575 -9.42 11.27 17.17
N ASP A 576 -10.56 11.28 16.44
CA ASP A 576 -10.95 10.29 15.44
C ASP A 576 -11.04 10.83 14.00
N LYS A 577 -11.24 12.13 13.78
CA LYS A 577 -11.15 12.76 12.44
C LYS A 577 -9.75 13.27 12.08
N ALA A 578 -8.84 13.34 13.05
CA ALA A 578 -7.47 13.81 12.83
C ALA A 578 -6.52 12.67 12.43
N LEU A 579 -5.56 12.97 11.55
CA LEU A 579 -4.34 12.17 11.45
C LEU A 579 -3.46 12.51 12.65
N ARG A 580 -3.22 11.53 13.52
CA ARG A 580 -2.44 11.72 14.75
C ARG A 580 -1.11 11.02 14.67
N VAL A 581 -0.04 11.71 15.04
CA VAL A 581 1.32 11.15 15.07
C VAL A 581 1.85 11.22 16.49
N ASP A 582 2.29 10.06 17.00
CA ASP A 582 2.84 9.87 18.34
C ASP A 582 4.34 10.15 18.35
N TRP A 583 5.06 9.71 17.31
CA TRP A 583 6.46 10.06 17.08
C TRP A 583 6.88 9.80 15.63
N VAL A 584 7.96 10.47 15.23
CA VAL A 584 8.68 10.29 13.96
C VAL A 584 10.14 9.99 14.27
N LYS A 585 10.72 9.00 13.59
CA LYS A 585 12.15 8.70 13.70
C LYS A 585 12.76 8.34 12.36
N MET A 586 13.89 8.98 12.05
CA MET A 586 14.65 8.75 10.82
C MET A 586 16.08 8.35 11.14
N TRP A 587 16.60 7.39 10.39
CA TRP A 587 17.97 6.89 10.49
C TRP A 587 18.58 6.75 9.10
N ASN A 588 19.82 7.19 8.93
CA ASN A 588 20.61 6.89 7.74
C ASN A 588 21.47 5.63 7.97
N MET A 589 21.95 5.03 6.88
CA MET A 589 22.97 3.99 6.99
C MET A 589 24.33 4.60 7.38
N CYS A 590 25.01 3.96 8.34
CA CYS A 590 26.37 4.27 8.79
C CYS A 590 27.12 3.00 9.22
#